data_AF-A0A8S1UQ07-F1
#
_entry.id   AF-A0A8S1UQ07-F1
#
_cell.length_a   1.000
_cell.length_b   1.000
_cell.length_c   1.000
_cell.angle_alpha   90.00
_cell.angle_beta   90.00
_cell.angle_gamma   90.00
#
_symmetry.space_group_name_H-M   'P 1'
#
loop_
_entity.id
_entity.type
_entity.pdbx_description
1 polymer ?
#
loop_
_entity_poly.entity_id
_entity_poly.type
_entity_poly.pdbx_seq_one_letter_code
_entity_poly.pdbx_strand_id
1 'polypeptide(L)'
;MSSGELPQEKKTLFSTLVQKKQAETDAQKIQNRILQLKMEQEKVLKHIQQDEQRAEEIYRHRVEIQMKKENKMKQKQAQPPPFSLAVSHHQRELLKKIKDDELQRKKSEAKVFREQLKQDFKGVQLQKSLEQEGYRIKAIQVKEEERQSTQLAVAKLKQKRERVRYEIESEKDRVEREKELYDLKIQELEQIEQLAMMELQNSLARQQKVQEKIQQAQKLSPSDYEKQYQSIQKASATQ
;
A
#
# COMPACT_ATOMS: atom_id res chain seq x y z
N MET A 1 -2.95 27.12 -36.59
CA MET A 1 -3.86 26.58 -35.55
C MET A 1 -3.01 26.05 -34.41
N SER A 2 -3.10 26.62 -33.21
CA SER A 2 -2.53 26.02 -32.00
C SER A 2 -3.69 25.47 -31.19
N SER A 3 -3.75 24.15 -31.00
CA SER A 3 -4.77 23.53 -30.15
C SER A 3 -4.52 23.94 -28.70
N GLY A 4 -5.39 24.80 -28.18
CA GLY A 4 -5.34 25.30 -26.80
C GLY A 4 -5.79 24.26 -25.78
N GLU A 5 -5.23 23.06 -25.84
CA GLU A 5 -5.38 22.09 -24.77
C GLU A 5 -4.68 22.65 -23.53
N LEU A 6 -5.47 22.94 -22.49
CA LEU A 6 -4.95 23.16 -21.15
C LEU A 6 -4.06 21.96 -20.79
N PRO A 7 -2.88 22.18 -20.14
CA PRO A 7 -2.04 21.07 -19.75
C PRO A 7 -2.85 20.10 -18.89
N GLN A 8 -3.13 18.90 -19.40
CA GLN A 8 -3.78 17.85 -18.62
C GLN A 8 -3.05 17.74 -17.29
N GLU A 9 -3.78 17.79 -16.17
CA GLU A 9 -3.18 17.69 -14.84
C GLU A 9 -2.35 16.42 -14.77
N LYS A 10 -1.02 16.59 -14.78
CA LYS A 10 -0.10 15.46 -14.90
C LYS A 10 -0.14 14.70 -13.59
N LYS A 11 -0.99 13.66 -13.55
CA LYS A 11 -1.14 12.71 -12.43
C LYS A 11 0.24 12.39 -11.89
N THR A 12 0.54 12.88 -10.70
CA THR A 12 1.80 12.58 -10.03
C THR A 12 1.74 11.12 -9.55
N LEU A 13 2.91 10.48 -9.41
CA LEU A 13 2.99 9.16 -8.78
C LEU A 13 2.30 9.16 -7.40
N PHE A 14 2.45 10.24 -6.62
CA PHE A 14 1.76 10.40 -5.34
C PHE A 14 0.23 10.40 -5.46
N SER A 15 -0.35 11.18 -6.38
CA SER A 15 -1.82 11.17 -6.60
C SER A 15 -2.32 9.80 -7.08
N THR A 16 -1.54 9.09 -7.89
CA THR A 16 -1.89 7.75 -8.37
C THR A 16 -1.85 6.72 -7.23
N LEU A 17 -0.84 6.80 -6.34
CA LEU A 17 -0.75 5.99 -5.12
C LEU A 17 -1.92 6.24 -4.16
N VAL A 18 -2.32 7.50 -3.96
CA VAL A 18 -3.49 7.87 -3.14
C VAL A 18 -4.77 7.28 -3.75
N GLN A 19 -4.97 7.40 -5.07
CA GLN A 19 -6.12 6.83 -5.76
C GLN A 19 -6.16 5.30 -5.69
N LYS A 20 -5.02 4.62 -5.86
CA LYS A 20 -4.92 3.16 -5.62
C LYS A 20 -5.32 2.80 -4.19
N LYS A 21 -4.79 3.51 -3.19
CA LYS A 21 -5.08 3.21 -1.78
C LYS A 21 -6.54 3.45 -1.41
N GLN A 22 -7.18 4.43 -2.03
CA GLN A 22 -8.63 4.64 -1.91
C GLN A 22 -9.41 3.44 -2.46
N ALA A 23 -9.12 3.01 -3.69
CA ALA A 23 -9.78 1.85 -4.30
C ALA A 23 -9.57 0.54 -3.51
N GLU A 24 -8.35 0.28 -3.01
CA GLU A 24 -8.05 -0.84 -2.09
C GLU A 24 -8.94 -0.77 -0.83
N THR A 25 -9.08 0.43 -0.25
CA THR A 25 -9.86 0.66 0.97
C THR A 25 -11.37 0.50 0.72
N ASP A 26 -11.87 0.91 -0.44
CA ASP A 26 -13.29 0.79 -0.79
C ASP A 26 -13.67 -0.65 -1.16
N ALA A 27 -12.80 -1.39 -1.85
CA ALA A 27 -12.95 -2.84 -2.03
C ALA A 27 -13.07 -3.57 -0.67
N GLN A 28 -12.24 -3.21 0.32
CA GLN A 28 -12.34 -3.79 1.67
C GLN A 28 -13.65 -3.42 2.39
N LYS A 29 -14.18 -2.20 2.21
CA LYS A 29 -15.48 -1.81 2.76
C LYS A 29 -16.60 -2.68 2.20
N ILE A 30 -16.63 -2.91 0.89
CA ILE A 30 -17.67 -3.72 0.24
C ILE A 30 -17.57 -5.18 0.69
N GLN A 31 -16.35 -5.75 0.78
CA GLN A 31 -16.14 -7.08 1.37
C GLN A 31 -16.72 -7.19 2.80
N ASN A 32 -16.50 -6.17 3.63
CA ASN A 32 -17.01 -6.15 5.00
C ASN A 32 -18.55 -6.09 5.04
N ARG A 33 -19.20 -5.37 4.12
CA ARG A 33 -20.66 -5.35 3.99
C ARG A 33 -21.23 -6.67 3.48
N ILE A 34 -20.60 -7.30 2.48
CA ILE A 34 -20.97 -8.65 2.00
C ILE A 34 -20.91 -9.65 3.16
N LEU A 35 -19.88 -9.58 4.00
CA LEU A 35 -19.75 -10.43 5.18
C LEU A 35 -20.87 -10.15 6.20
N GLN A 36 -21.22 -8.89 6.45
CA GLN A 36 -22.34 -8.52 7.32
C GLN A 36 -23.67 -9.05 6.80
N LEU A 37 -23.98 -8.85 5.51
CA LEU A 37 -25.18 -9.37 4.85
C LEU A 37 -25.27 -10.90 4.97
N LYS A 38 -24.18 -11.62 4.72
CA LYS A 38 -24.13 -13.10 4.87
C LYS A 38 -24.28 -13.55 6.31
N MET A 39 -23.71 -12.83 7.28
CA MET A 39 -23.91 -13.10 8.71
C MET A 39 -25.34 -12.80 9.16
N GLU A 40 -26.03 -11.83 8.57
CA GLU A 40 -27.44 -11.55 8.84
C GLU A 40 -28.36 -12.57 8.18
N GLN A 41 -28.08 -12.97 6.94
CA GLN A 41 -28.72 -14.08 6.25
C GLN A 41 -28.59 -15.38 7.05
N GLU A 42 -27.41 -15.70 7.58
CA GLU A 42 -27.20 -16.89 8.41
C GLU A 42 -27.98 -16.82 9.73
N LYS A 43 -28.07 -15.65 10.38
CA LYS A 43 -28.95 -15.45 11.56
C LYS A 43 -30.42 -15.65 11.19
N VAL A 44 -30.88 -15.08 10.08
CA VAL A 44 -32.26 -15.21 9.61
C VAL A 44 -32.57 -16.66 9.25
N LEU A 45 -31.66 -17.39 8.59
CA LEU A 45 -31.81 -18.82 8.29
C LEU A 45 -31.83 -19.67 9.57
N LYS A 46 -30.99 -19.36 10.57
CA LYS A 46 -31.04 -20.01 11.89
C LYS A 46 -32.35 -19.68 12.62
N HIS A 47 -32.84 -18.45 12.54
CA HIS A 47 -34.15 -18.08 13.09
C HIS A 47 -35.32 -18.73 12.33
N ILE A 48 -35.21 -18.95 11.03
CA ILE A 48 -36.19 -19.73 10.24
C ILE A 48 -36.18 -21.18 10.67
N GLN A 49 -35.00 -21.81 10.80
CA GLN A 49 -34.88 -23.18 11.29
C GLN A 49 -35.44 -23.29 12.72
N GLN A 50 -35.13 -22.31 13.59
CA GLN A 50 -35.70 -22.22 14.93
C GLN A 50 -37.20 -21.94 14.93
N ASP A 51 -37.74 -21.13 14.01
CA ASP A 51 -39.17 -20.83 13.92
C ASP A 51 -39.95 -22.01 13.29
N GLU A 52 -39.36 -22.77 12.37
CA GLU A 52 -39.90 -24.02 11.82
C GLU A 52 -39.86 -25.14 12.88
N GLN A 53 -38.71 -25.35 13.53
CA GLN A 53 -38.60 -26.21 14.71
C GLN A 53 -39.55 -25.74 15.81
N ARG A 54 -39.72 -24.43 16.03
CA ARG A 54 -40.67 -23.89 17.01
C ARG A 54 -42.13 -23.98 16.57
N ALA A 55 -42.45 -24.17 15.30
CA ALA A 55 -43.78 -24.57 14.89
C ALA A 55 -44.03 -26.04 15.28
N GLU A 56 -43.07 -26.92 14.99
CA GLU A 56 -43.09 -28.33 15.41
C GLU A 56 -43.00 -28.52 16.93
N GLU A 57 -42.31 -27.64 17.64
CA GLU A 57 -42.22 -27.60 19.10
C GLU A 57 -43.46 -26.92 19.65
N ILE A 58 -44.01 -25.81 19.16
CA ILE A 58 -45.30 -25.31 19.66
C ILE A 58 -46.40 -26.38 19.51
N TYR A 59 -46.29 -27.26 18.52
CA TYR A 59 -47.06 -28.52 18.46
C TYR A 59 -46.61 -29.52 19.56
N ARG A 60 -45.37 -30.04 19.52
CA ARG A 60 -44.83 -31.03 20.47
C ARG A 60 -44.77 -30.59 21.94
N HIS A 61 -44.82 -29.29 22.21
CA HIS A 61 -44.68 -28.55 23.47
C HIS A 61 -45.99 -27.87 23.88
N ARG A 62 -47.01 -27.77 23.01
CA ARG A 62 -48.39 -27.90 23.51
C ARG A 62 -48.60 -29.30 24.09
N VAL A 63 -47.93 -30.32 23.54
CA VAL A 63 -47.89 -31.71 24.06
C VAL A 63 -46.82 -31.93 25.18
N GLU A 64 -45.80 -31.07 25.32
CA GLU A 64 -44.65 -31.28 26.24
C GLU A 64 -44.40 -30.15 27.27
N ILE A 65 -44.90 -28.91 27.12
CA ILE A 65 -45.12 -28.03 28.29
C ILE A 65 -46.29 -28.55 29.16
N GLN A 66 -47.13 -29.38 28.53
CA GLN A 66 -48.06 -30.31 29.17
C GLN A 66 -47.32 -31.42 29.96
N MET A 67 -46.00 -31.57 29.80
CA MET A 67 -45.15 -32.56 30.49
C MET A 67 -44.10 -31.94 31.44
N LYS A 68 -43.37 -30.86 31.05
CA LYS A 68 -42.10 -30.48 31.72
C LYS A 68 -41.93 -28.98 32.03
N LYS A 69 -41.96 -28.64 33.33
CA LYS A 69 -41.62 -27.32 33.91
C LYS A 69 -40.19 -27.29 34.51
N GLU A 70 -39.19 -27.86 33.83
CA GLU A 70 -38.00 -28.47 34.48
C GLU A 70 -36.59 -27.81 34.23
N ASN A 71 -36.36 -26.56 34.69
CA ASN A 71 -35.03 -25.98 35.10
C ASN A 71 -34.13 -25.17 34.08
N LYS A 72 -32.81 -24.94 34.36
CA LYS A 72 -32.11 -23.61 34.18
C LYS A 72 -30.53 -23.54 34.05
N MET A 73 -30.03 -22.42 33.45
CA MET A 73 -28.78 -21.59 33.74
C MET A 73 -27.37 -21.79 33.03
N LYS A 74 -26.43 -20.80 33.21
CA LYS A 74 -25.17 -20.47 32.44
C LYS A 74 -23.83 -20.76 33.23
N GLN A 75 -22.56 -20.49 32.82
CA GLN A 75 -21.88 -19.23 32.36
C GLN A 75 -20.31 -19.32 32.14
N LYS A 76 -19.69 -18.50 31.24
CA LYS A 76 -18.33 -17.79 31.26
C LYS A 76 -16.97 -18.56 31.54
N GLN A 77 -15.72 -18.11 31.23
CA GLN A 77 -15.05 -16.96 30.51
C GLN A 77 -13.62 -17.38 29.97
N ALA A 78 -12.66 -16.46 29.65
CA ALA A 78 -11.30 -16.73 29.06
C ALA A 78 -10.24 -15.58 29.28
N GLN A 79 -9.03 -15.63 28.63
CA GLN A 79 -7.88 -14.64 28.51
C GLN A 79 -6.68 -14.78 29.53
N PRO A 80 -5.43 -14.16 29.39
CA PRO A 80 -4.71 -13.43 28.29
C PRO A 80 -3.17 -13.81 27.95
N PRO A 81 -2.04 -13.04 28.16
CA PRO A 81 -0.85 -12.85 27.23
C PRO A 81 0.58 -13.07 27.89
N PRO A 82 1.78 -12.41 27.63
CA PRO A 82 2.42 -11.58 26.53
C PRO A 82 3.92 -11.99 26.16
N PHE A 83 4.81 -11.12 25.55
CA PHE A 83 6.29 -10.86 25.82
C PHE A 83 7.10 -10.02 24.75
N SER A 84 8.47 -9.88 24.80
CA SER A 84 9.26 -8.63 24.43
C SER A 84 10.79 -8.69 23.99
N LEU A 85 11.41 -7.52 23.64
CA LEU A 85 12.88 -7.08 23.59
C LEU A 85 13.85 -7.44 22.38
N ALA A 86 15.10 -6.88 22.19
CA ALA A 86 15.68 -5.49 22.11
C ALA A 86 17.24 -5.38 21.79
N VAL A 87 17.81 -4.14 21.59
CA VAL A 87 19.23 -3.60 21.74
C VAL A 87 20.33 -3.65 20.60
N SER A 88 21.41 -2.82 20.67
CA SER A 88 22.60 -2.55 19.76
C SER A 88 23.83 -1.93 20.54
N HIS A 89 25.03 -1.43 20.11
CA HIS A 89 25.77 -1.03 18.85
C HIS A 89 27.35 -0.89 19.10
N HIS A 90 28.24 -0.48 18.14
CA HIS A 90 29.73 -0.29 18.34
C HIS A 90 30.52 0.72 17.40
N GLN A 91 31.88 0.87 17.57
CA GLN A 91 32.98 1.58 16.79
C GLN A 91 33.25 3.11 17.04
N ARG A 92 34.45 3.79 17.00
CA ARG A 92 35.95 3.58 16.74
C ARG A 92 36.55 3.99 15.34
N GLU A 93 37.80 4.47 15.04
CA GLU A 93 38.99 5.21 15.65
C GLU A 93 40.16 5.39 14.58
N LEU A 94 41.36 6.08 14.66
CA LEU A 94 41.79 7.45 15.12
C LEU A 94 43.33 7.85 14.85
N LEU A 95 43.66 8.86 13.98
CA LEU A 95 44.96 9.66 13.79
C LEU A 95 46.28 8.94 13.26
N LYS A 96 47.55 9.47 13.02
CA LYS A 96 48.48 10.69 13.15
C LYS A 96 49.78 10.42 12.23
N LYS A 97 50.89 11.18 11.95
CA LYS A 97 51.43 12.60 11.77
C LYS A 97 52.95 12.56 11.24
N ILE A 98 53.68 13.70 10.99
CA ILE A 98 55.20 13.98 10.88
C ILE A 98 55.94 13.86 9.49
N LYS A 99 57.14 14.45 9.13
CA LYS A 99 57.85 15.81 9.27
C LYS A 99 59.29 15.85 8.56
N ASP A 100 59.86 17.04 8.21
CA ASP A 100 61.31 17.48 7.99
C ASP A 100 62.22 17.10 6.75
N ASP A 101 63.46 17.64 6.54
CA ASP A 101 63.93 19.03 6.10
C ASP A 101 65.47 19.18 5.71
N GLU A 102 65.94 20.39 5.29
CA GLU A 102 67.33 21.00 5.11
C GLU A 102 68.44 20.52 4.08
N LEU A 103 69.63 21.17 3.83
CA LEU A 103 69.98 22.55 3.31
C LEU A 103 71.53 22.83 2.96
N GLN A 104 71.84 23.72 1.98
CA GLN A 104 73.07 24.61 1.76
C GLN A 104 74.52 24.13 1.35
N ARG A 105 75.14 24.79 0.31
CA ARG A 105 76.53 25.40 0.31
C ARG A 105 76.89 26.25 -0.95
N LYS A 106 78.14 26.78 -1.08
CA LYS A 106 78.46 28.14 -1.62
C LYS A 106 79.63 28.31 -2.64
N LYS A 107 79.45 29.29 -3.55
CA LYS A 107 80.36 30.33 -4.14
C LYS A 107 81.78 30.01 -4.68
N SER A 108 82.01 30.44 -5.93
CA SER A 108 83.33 30.74 -6.56
C SER A 108 83.26 32.03 -7.42
N GLU A 109 82.69 33.09 -6.85
CA GLU A 109 82.38 34.36 -7.53
C GLU A 109 83.64 35.14 -7.95
N ALA A 110 83.63 35.72 -9.15
CA ALA A 110 84.82 36.35 -9.76
C ALA A 110 84.46 37.43 -10.80
N LYS A 111 85.25 37.54 -11.87
CA LYS A 111 85.11 38.55 -12.96
C LYS A 111 84.44 38.01 -14.23
N VAL A 112 84.59 36.70 -14.50
CA VAL A 112 83.72 35.91 -15.39
C VAL A 112 82.26 36.29 -15.15
N PHE A 113 81.91 36.34 -13.86
CA PHE A 113 80.65 36.80 -13.29
C PHE A 113 80.05 38.07 -13.91
N ARG A 114 80.81 38.99 -14.52
CA ARG A 114 80.24 40.24 -15.07
C ARG A 114 79.81 40.17 -16.56
N GLU A 115 80.40 39.26 -17.34
CA GLU A 115 79.89 38.92 -18.68
C GLU A 115 78.95 37.72 -18.63
N GLN A 116 79.21 36.78 -17.72
CA GLN A 116 78.24 35.81 -17.22
C GLN A 116 76.97 36.55 -16.81
N LEU A 117 77.00 37.55 -15.90
CA LEU A 117 75.82 38.36 -15.54
C LEU A 117 75.08 39.02 -16.73
N LYS A 118 75.74 39.30 -17.87
CA LYS A 118 75.03 39.80 -19.08
C LYS A 118 74.37 38.67 -19.87
N GLN A 119 75.03 37.52 -19.99
CA GLN A 119 74.45 36.33 -20.61
C GLN A 119 73.36 35.73 -19.72
N ASP A 120 73.60 35.60 -18.43
CA ASP A 120 72.65 35.29 -17.37
C ASP A 120 71.48 36.27 -17.38
N PHE A 121 71.68 37.60 -17.52
CA PHE A 121 70.55 38.52 -17.56
C PHE A 121 69.65 38.28 -18.78
N LYS A 122 70.23 38.02 -19.96
CA LYS A 122 69.46 37.58 -21.14
C LYS A 122 68.81 36.22 -20.94
N GLY A 123 69.52 35.27 -20.33
CA GLY A 123 69.04 33.94 -19.98
C GLY A 123 67.89 33.98 -18.99
N VAL A 124 67.96 34.84 -17.98
CA VAL A 124 66.93 35.12 -16.97
C VAL A 124 65.76 35.90 -17.57
N GLN A 125 65.97 36.79 -18.55
CA GLN A 125 64.87 37.39 -19.31
C GLN A 125 64.13 36.35 -20.15
N LEU A 126 64.85 35.51 -20.89
CA LEU A 126 64.27 34.42 -21.69
C LEU A 126 63.59 33.38 -20.79
N GLN A 127 64.25 32.97 -19.70
CA GLN A 127 63.71 32.06 -18.69
C GLN A 127 62.44 32.65 -18.06
N LYS A 128 62.43 33.92 -17.64
CA LYS A 128 61.21 34.56 -17.12
C LYS A 128 60.08 34.62 -18.15
N SER A 129 60.40 34.80 -19.43
CA SER A 129 59.40 34.76 -20.51
C SER A 129 58.84 33.35 -20.73
N LEU A 130 59.70 32.32 -20.67
CA LEU A 130 59.31 30.90 -20.75
C LEU A 130 58.57 30.43 -19.50
N GLU A 131 58.93 30.92 -18.32
CA GLU A 131 58.21 30.72 -17.07
C GLU A 131 56.82 31.37 -17.14
N GLN A 132 56.71 32.61 -17.61
CA GLN A 132 55.43 33.31 -17.80
C GLN A 132 54.50 32.58 -18.77
N GLU A 133 55.00 32.16 -19.94
CA GLU A 133 54.19 31.39 -20.88
C GLU A 133 53.91 29.98 -20.34
N GLY A 134 54.82 29.38 -19.56
CA GLY A 134 54.59 28.14 -18.82
C GLY A 134 53.49 28.25 -17.75
N TYR A 135 53.43 29.36 -17.00
CA TYR A 135 52.32 29.66 -16.08
C TYR A 135 51.01 29.88 -16.85
N ARG A 136 51.06 30.54 -18.01
CA ARG A 136 49.89 30.75 -18.88
C ARG A 136 49.35 29.44 -19.44
N ILE A 137 50.20 28.56 -19.95
CA ILE A 137 49.85 27.23 -20.44
C ILE A 137 49.23 26.40 -19.30
N LYS A 138 49.85 26.37 -18.12
CA LYS A 138 49.27 25.71 -16.93
C LYS A 138 47.90 26.28 -16.55
N ALA A 139 47.73 27.60 -16.58
CA ALA A 139 46.45 28.24 -16.29
C ALA A 139 45.37 27.97 -17.36
N ILE A 140 45.74 27.66 -18.60
CA ILE A 140 44.83 27.20 -19.66
C ILE A 140 44.49 25.72 -19.45
N GLN A 141 45.48 24.87 -19.13
CA GLN A 141 45.29 23.45 -18.84
C GLN A 141 44.32 23.24 -17.67
N VAL A 142 44.55 23.88 -16.52
CA VAL A 142 43.67 23.81 -15.35
C VAL A 142 42.23 24.23 -15.70
N LYS A 143 42.04 25.31 -16.46
CA LYS A 143 40.70 25.76 -16.87
C LYS A 143 39.98 24.78 -17.80
N GLU A 144 40.70 24.10 -18.67
CA GLU A 144 40.11 23.09 -19.56
C GLU A 144 39.84 21.77 -18.81
N GLU A 145 40.67 21.39 -17.84
CA GLU A 145 40.40 20.30 -16.89
C GLU A 145 39.17 20.58 -16.02
N GLU A 146 39.07 21.78 -15.44
CA GLU A 146 37.87 22.26 -14.71
C GLU A 146 36.61 22.19 -15.58
N ARG A 147 36.72 22.62 -16.85
CA ARG A 147 35.64 22.61 -17.84
C ARG A 147 35.20 21.19 -18.19
N GLN A 148 36.14 20.27 -18.43
CA GLN A 148 35.84 18.86 -18.73
C GLN A 148 35.25 18.13 -17.52
N SER A 149 35.79 18.38 -16.32
CA SER A 149 35.22 17.91 -15.05
C SER A 149 33.78 18.39 -14.86
N THR A 150 33.53 19.68 -15.11
CA THR A 150 32.18 20.29 -15.08
C THR A 150 31.24 19.65 -16.11
N GLN A 151 31.69 19.43 -17.35
CA GLN A 151 30.88 18.76 -18.37
C GLN A 151 30.54 17.32 -17.95
N LEU A 152 31.48 16.56 -17.40
CA LEU A 152 31.27 15.21 -16.90
C LEU A 152 30.29 15.17 -15.71
N ALA A 153 30.38 16.14 -14.80
CA ALA A 153 29.44 16.29 -13.69
C ALA A 153 28.02 16.58 -14.21
N VAL A 154 27.87 17.53 -15.14
CA VAL A 154 26.58 17.85 -15.77
C VAL A 154 26.01 16.65 -16.55
N ALA A 155 26.84 15.89 -17.25
CA ALA A 155 26.43 14.67 -17.95
C ALA A 155 25.89 13.60 -16.97
N LYS A 156 26.62 13.34 -15.87
CA LYS A 156 26.18 12.42 -14.80
C LYS A 156 24.88 12.88 -14.14
N LEU A 157 24.71 14.18 -13.90
CA LEU A 157 23.46 14.74 -13.36
C LEU A 157 22.29 14.60 -14.34
N LYS A 158 22.50 14.86 -15.65
CA LYS A 158 21.47 14.61 -16.68
C LYS A 158 21.07 13.13 -16.74
N GLN A 159 22.03 12.21 -16.75
CA GLN A 159 21.78 10.77 -16.75
C GLN A 159 21.02 10.32 -15.51
N LYS A 160 21.41 10.79 -14.31
CA LYS A 160 20.70 10.50 -13.06
C LYS A 160 19.26 11.03 -13.09
N ARG A 161 19.05 12.24 -13.61
CA ARG A 161 17.71 12.85 -13.73
C ARG A 161 16.81 12.05 -14.68
N GLU A 162 17.32 11.63 -15.83
CA GLU A 162 16.53 10.85 -16.80
C GLU A 162 16.21 9.45 -16.28
N ARG A 163 17.17 8.81 -15.57
CA ARG A 163 16.93 7.55 -14.86
C ARG A 163 15.83 7.68 -13.81
N VAL A 164 15.89 8.69 -12.94
CA VAL A 164 14.86 8.94 -11.91
C VAL A 164 13.49 9.23 -12.55
N ARG A 165 13.46 9.96 -13.68
CA ARG A 165 12.23 10.19 -14.44
C ARG A 165 11.62 8.89 -14.98
N TYR A 166 12.45 8.01 -15.57
CA TYR A 166 12.02 6.71 -16.06
C TYR A 166 11.52 5.81 -14.91
N GLU A 167 12.24 5.78 -13.78
CA GLU A 167 11.84 5.03 -12.59
C GLU A 167 10.49 5.53 -12.02
N ILE A 168 10.23 6.84 -12.02
CA ILE A 168 8.94 7.42 -11.60
C ILE A 168 7.80 7.09 -12.56
N GLU A 169 8.00 7.19 -13.87
CA GLU A 169 6.95 6.91 -14.86
C GLU A 169 6.63 5.40 -14.90
N SER A 170 7.64 4.54 -14.90
CA SER A 170 7.47 3.07 -14.84
C SER A 170 6.76 2.61 -13.57
N GLU A 171 6.97 3.29 -12.44
CA GLU A 171 6.26 3.01 -11.18
C GLU A 171 4.83 3.56 -11.23
N LYS A 172 4.60 4.74 -11.84
CA LYS A 172 3.25 5.28 -12.06
C LYS A 172 2.41 4.30 -12.89
N ASP A 173 2.96 3.81 -13.99
CA ASP A 173 2.28 2.86 -14.88
C ASP A 173 2.06 1.49 -14.23
N ARG A 174 2.83 1.14 -13.19
CA ARG A 174 2.55 -0.04 -12.34
C ARG A 174 1.39 0.23 -11.38
N VAL A 175 1.43 1.36 -10.67
CA VAL A 175 0.40 1.76 -9.70
C VAL A 175 -0.96 2.02 -10.35
N GLU A 176 -0.99 2.55 -11.57
CA GLU A 176 -2.22 2.79 -12.34
C GLU A 176 -2.89 1.47 -12.75
N ARG A 177 -2.13 0.48 -13.26
CA ARG A 177 -2.65 -0.89 -13.50
C ARG A 177 -3.09 -1.60 -12.22
N GLU A 178 -2.37 -1.41 -11.11
CA GLU A 178 -2.79 -1.94 -9.81
C GLU A 178 -4.09 -1.29 -9.31
N LYS A 179 -4.33 0.00 -9.60
CA LYS A 179 -5.62 0.67 -9.33
C LYS A 179 -6.73 0.10 -10.20
N GLU A 180 -6.52 -0.07 -11.51
CA GLU A 180 -7.50 -0.65 -12.44
C GLU A 180 -7.98 -2.04 -11.98
N LEU A 181 -7.07 -2.87 -11.45
CA LEU A 181 -7.43 -4.16 -10.86
C LEU A 181 -8.31 -4.03 -9.61
N TYR A 182 -8.11 -3.00 -8.77
CA TYR A 182 -9.02 -2.70 -7.65
C TYR A 182 -10.36 -2.12 -8.13
N ASP A 183 -10.39 -1.29 -9.17
CA ASP A 183 -11.62 -0.74 -9.74
C ASP A 183 -12.51 -1.87 -10.31
N LEU A 184 -11.91 -2.81 -11.06
CA LEU A 184 -12.59 -4.03 -11.52
C LEU A 184 -13.06 -4.89 -10.34
N LYS A 185 -12.22 -5.02 -9.30
CA LYS A 185 -12.60 -5.82 -8.12
C LYS A 185 -13.72 -5.18 -7.31
N ILE A 186 -13.84 -3.85 -7.29
CA ILE A 186 -15.00 -3.14 -6.74
C ILE A 186 -16.27 -3.55 -7.49
N GLN A 187 -16.26 -3.52 -8.83
CA GLN A 187 -17.43 -3.90 -9.64
C GLN A 187 -17.88 -5.36 -9.42
N GLU A 188 -16.93 -6.31 -9.32
CA GLU A 188 -17.25 -7.70 -8.94
C GLU A 188 -17.88 -7.79 -7.54
N LEU A 189 -17.36 -7.02 -6.57
CA LEU A 189 -17.84 -7.03 -5.19
C LEU A 189 -19.22 -6.37 -5.07
N GLU A 190 -19.50 -5.30 -5.80
CA GLU A 190 -20.83 -4.65 -5.83
C GLU A 190 -21.91 -5.59 -6.37
N GLN A 191 -21.59 -6.42 -7.38
CA GLN A 191 -22.49 -7.47 -7.86
C GLN A 191 -22.74 -8.55 -6.78
N ILE A 192 -21.70 -8.96 -6.05
CA ILE A 192 -21.82 -9.92 -4.94
C ILE A 192 -22.60 -9.32 -3.75
N GLU A 193 -22.48 -8.02 -3.49
CA GLU A 193 -23.24 -7.29 -2.48
C GLU A 193 -24.74 -7.25 -2.83
N GLN A 194 -25.08 -6.98 -4.10
CA GLN A 194 -26.47 -7.02 -4.59
C GLN A 194 -27.08 -8.42 -4.48
N LEU A 195 -26.33 -9.47 -4.84
CA LEU A 195 -26.78 -10.86 -4.70
C LEU A 195 -27.00 -11.23 -3.23
N ALA A 196 -26.06 -10.92 -2.34
CA ALA A 196 -26.20 -11.17 -0.90
C ALA A 196 -27.39 -10.41 -0.27
N MET A 197 -27.66 -9.18 -0.74
CA MET A 197 -28.83 -8.40 -0.32
C MET A 197 -30.14 -9.05 -0.78
N MET A 198 -30.21 -9.55 -2.02
CA MET A 198 -31.36 -10.28 -2.55
C MET A 198 -31.60 -11.60 -1.78
N GLU A 199 -30.53 -12.36 -1.48
CA GLU A 199 -30.62 -13.59 -0.67
C GLU A 199 -31.13 -13.31 0.76
N LEU A 200 -30.70 -12.20 1.38
CA LEU A 200 -31.19 -11.75 2.67
C LEU A 200 -32.68 -11.37 2.62
N GLN A 201 -33.11 -10.63 1.60
CA GLN A 201 -34.54 -10.29 1.40
C GLN A 201 -35.41 -11.53 1.19
N ASN A 202 -34.96 -12.47 0.35
CA ASN A 202 -35.63 -13.77 0.15
C ASN A 202 -35.73 -14.57 1.46
N SER A 203 -34.68 -14.53 2.29
CA SER A 203 -34.68 -15.17 3.61
C SER A 203 -35.70 -14.51 4.56
N LEU A 204 -35.71 -13.18 4.66
CA LEU A 204 -36.69 -12.44 5.48
C LEU A 204 -38.14 -12.71 5.04
N ALA A 205 -38.40 -12.79 3.73
CA ALA A 205 -39.71 -13.15 3.19
C ALA A 205 -40.12 -14.61 3.53
N ARG A 206 -39.16 -15.54 3.61
CA ARG A 206 -39.42 -16.89 4.15
C ARG A 206 -39.72 -16.85 5.65
N GLN A 207 -39.00 -16.04 6.42
CA GLN A 207 -39.23 -15.92 7.87
C GLN A 207 -40.65 -15.43 8.18
N GLN A 208 -41.13 -14.42 7.46
CA GLN A 208 -42.50 -13.91 7.58
C GLN A 208 -43.54 -15.04 7.34
N LYS A 209 -43.38 -15.81 6.25
CA LYS A 209 -44.25 -16.96 5.93
C LYS A 209 -44.22 -18.08 6.99
N VAL A 210 -43.10 -18.29 7.67
CA VAL A 210 -43.01 -19.24 8.79
C VAL A 210 -43.71 -18.67 10.03
N GLN A 211 -43.55 -17.38 10.33
CA GLN A 211 -44.22 -16.74 11.46
C GLN A 211 -45.75 -16.67 11.26
N GLU A 212 -46.24 -16.53 10.04
CA GLU A 212 -47.65 -16.71 9.68
C GLU A 212 -48.15 -18.14 9.99
N LYS A 213 -47.38 -19.18 9.64
CA LYS A 213 -47.69 -20.58 10.00
C LYS A 213 -47.71 -20.79 11.52
N ILE A 214 -46.75 -20.23 12.27
CA ILE A 214 -46.76 -20.27 13.74
C ILE A 214 -48.04 -19.62 14.28
N GLN A 215 -48.42 -18.45 13.78
CA GLN A 215 -49.64 -17.77 14.22
C GLN A 215 -50.91 -18.59 13.91
N GLN A 216 -50.97 -19.28 12.76
CA GLN A 216 -52.07 -20.18 12.43
C GLN A 216 -52.10 -21.39 13.39
N ALA A 217 -50.96 -22.04 13.63
CA ALA A 217 -50.82 -23.15 14.57
C ALA A 217 -51.16 -22.75 16.03
N GLN A 218 -50.90 -21.51 16.41
CA GLN A 218 -51.29 -20.97 17.72
C GLN A 218 -52.80 -20.66 17.82
N LYS A 219 -53.41 -20.11 16.75
CA LYS A 219 -54.82 -19.67 16.73
C LYS A 219 -55.82 -20.82 16.57
N LEU A 220 -55.46 -21.86 15.82
CA LEU A 220 -56.35 -23.01 15.55
C LEU A 220 -56.35 -24.02 16.71
N SER A 221 -57.45 -24.78 16.82
CA SER A 221 -57.49 -25.98 17.66
C SER A 221 -56.59 -27.08 17.04
N PRO A 222 -56.05 -28.02 17.83
CA PRO A 222 -55.25 -29.12 17.28
C PRO A 222 -55.99 -29.93 16.20
N SER A 223 -57.29 -30.21 16.39
CA SER A 223 -58.16 -30.93 15.45
C SER A 223 -58.27 -30.22 14.09
N ASP A 224 -58.35 -28.89 14.10
CA ASP A 224 -58.67 -28.12 12.90
C ASP A 224 -57.41 -27.72 12.15
N TYR A 225 -56.32 -27.48 12.88
CA TYR A 225 -54.98 -27.36 12.31
C TYR A 225 -54.55 -28.66 11.60
N GLU A 226 -54.80 -29.83 12.18
CA GLU A 226 -54.43 -31.12 11.58
C GLU A 226 -55.15 -31.38 10.23
N LYS A 227 -56.46 -31.09 10.15
CA LYS A 227 -57.22 -31.16 8.89
C LYS A 227 -56.65 -30.20 7.84
N GLN A 228 -56.32 -28.97 8.24
CA GLN A 228 -55.80 -27.96 7.33
C GLN A 228 -54.37 -28.28 6.86
N TYR A 229 -53.52 -28.79 7.75
CA TYR A 229 -52.16 -29.24 7.44
C TYR A 229 -52.16 -30.43 6.47
N GLN A 230 -53.05 -31.41 6.67
CA GLN A 230 -53.24 -32.50 5.70
C GLN A 230 -53.77 -32.02 4.34
N SER A 231 -54.62 -31.00 4.29
CA SER A 231 -55.09 -30.43 3.02
C SER A 231 -53.97 -29.70 2.26
N ILE A 232 -53.12 -28.96 2.98
CA ILE A 232 -51.95 -28.27 2.41
C ILE A 232 -50.92 -29.27 1.89
N GLN A 233 -50.61 -30.34 2.66
CA GLN A 233 -49.71 -31.39 2.20
C GLN A 233 -50.21 -32.09 0.93
N LYS A 234 -51.51 -32.39 0.85
CA LYS A 234 -52.12 -32.98 -0.37
C LYS A 234 -52.04 -32.04 -1.57
N ALA A 235 -52.30 -30.74 -1.37
CA ALA A 235 -52.15 -29.74 -2.44
C ALA A 235 -50.70 -29.67 -2.95
N SER A 236 -49.70 -29.69 -2.07
CA SER A 236 -48.28 -29.70 -2.44
C SER A 236 -47.76 -31.03 -3.01
N ALA A 237 -48.58 -32.10 -2.99
CA ALA A 237 -48.25 -33.41 -3.56
C ALA A 237 -48.95 -33.66 -4.91
N THR A 238 -49.62 -32.64 -5.46
CA THR A 238 -50.36 -32.70 -6.74
C THR A 238 -49.83 -31.66 -7.75
N GLN A 239 -48.57 -31.26 -7.60
CA GLN A 239 -47.78 -30.40 -8.49
C GLN A 239 -46.38 -31.00 -8.67
#